data_AF-A0A5N6K5Y6-F1
#
_entry.id   AF-A0A5N6K5Y6-F1
#
_cell.length_a   1.000
_cell.length_b   1.000
_cell.length_c   1.000
_cell.angle_alpha   90.00
_cell.angle_beta   90.00
_cell.angle_gamma   90.00
#
_symmetry.space_group_name_H-M   'P 1'
#
loop_
_entity.id
_entity.type
_entity.pdbx_description
1 polymer ?
#
loop_
_entity_poly.entity_id
_entity_poly.type
_entity_poly.pdbx_seq_one_letter_code
_entity_poly.pdbx_strand_id
1 'polypeptide(L)'
;MKSNETPGSIYKSLVRSDDAKYLAWILAALTPWTAIPPAQATKPGGKIPQPYGFLVAREGLKAEIKLCNIAAGAFKQYAEITELKASIQRNDPHIHQRDVVGMMIRKWDSQGGQWKLQALFALLVEALKLKSAEGYELLFSEWQRFIDHLKELDVMDAPAIRGIVDGKILSKALGVKPGKWMGPALDVCMEWQLRNPDSTDAEVAIEEVRKRQKELDIPQK
;
A
#
# COMPACT_ATOMS: atom_id res chain seq x y z
N MET A 1 11.83 -19.72 18.96
CA MET A 1 12.70 -18.54 19.20
C MET A 1 12.02 -17.68 20.25
N LYS A 2 12.67 -17.43 21.40
CA LYS A 2 12.17 -16.47 22.38
C LYS A 2 12.29 -15.07 21.76
N SER A 3 11.18 -14.35 21.69
CA SER A 3 11.12 -13.00 21.12
C SER A 3 11.89 -12.03 22.01
N ASN A 4 12.95 -11.40 21.51
CA ASN A 4 13.51 -10.19 22.11
C ASN A 4 12.54 -9.05 21.82
N GLU A 5 11.57 -8.85 22.69
CA GLU A 5 10.47 -7.93 22.46
C GLU A 5 10.79 -6.52 22.95
N THR A 6 11.10 -5.62 22.02
CA THR A 6 11.12 -4.18 22.29
C THR A 6 9.73 -3.59 21.94
N PRO A 7 8.94 -3.10 22.91
CA PRO A 7 7.71 -2.37 22.65
C PRO A 7 7.95 -1.19 21.70
N GLY A 8 7.04 -0.96 20.76
CA GLY A 8 7.17 0.13 19.78
C GLY A 8 8.11 -0.13 18.59
N SER A 9 8.83 -1.26 18.57
CA SER A 9 9.72 -1.60 17.45
C SER A 9 8.99 -1.68 16.11
N ILE A 10 9.74 -1.39 15.03
CA ILE A 10 9.32 -1.55 13.63
C ILE A 10 8.67 -2.93 13.41
N TYR A 11 9.32 -3.99 13.91
CA TYR A 11 8.83 -5.36 13.76
C TYR A 11 7.44 -5.55 14.37
N LYS A 12 7.22 -5.11 15.62
CA LYS A 12 5.89 -5.22 16.27
C LYS A 12 4.82 -4.39 15.56
N SER A 13 5.19 -3.27 14.96
CA SER A 13 4.25 -2.40 14.23
C SER A 13 3.80 -3.04 12.91
N LEU A 14 4.68 -3.78 12.23
CA LEU A 14 4.42 -4.36 10.91
C LEU A 14 3.99 -5.84 10.93
N VAL A 15 4.50 -6.63 11.89
CA VAL A 15 4.28 -8.09 11.96
C VAL A 15 3.40 -8.41 13.17
N ARG A 16 2.09 -8.57 12.93
CA ARG A 16 1.06 -8.61 14.00
C ARG A 16 0.42 -9.99 14.24
N SER A 17 0.78 -11.02 13.48
CA SER A 17 0.24 -12.39 13.63
C SER A 17 1.30 -13.43 13.34
N ASP A 18 1.09 -14.68 13.78
CA ASP A 18 2.03 -15.78 13.49
C ASP A 18 2.14 -16.06 11.99
N ASP A 19 1.02 -15.95 11.24
CA ASP A 19 1.02 -15.98 9.78
C ASP A 19 1.92 -14.89 9.19
N ALA A 20 1.84 -13.66 9.72
CA ALA A 20 2.69 -12.56 9.29
C ALA A 20 4.17 -12.81 9.61
N LYS A 21 4.49 -13.47 10.73
CA LYS A 21 5.87 -13.86 11.07
C LYS A 21 6.42 -14.86 10.07
N TYR A 22 5.64 -15.87 9.71
CA TYR A 22 6.02 -16.84 8.68
C TYR A 22 6.25 -16.15 7.33
N LEU A 23 5.30 -15.32 6.89
CA LEU A 23 5.41 -14.56 5.65
C LEU A 23 6.60 -13.59 5.63
N ALA A 24 6.94 -12.97 6.77
CA ALA A 24 8.11 -12.10 6.88
C ALA A 24 9.42 -12.85 6.58
N TRP A 25 9.58 -14.07 7.08
CA TRP A 25 10.74 -14.90 6.76
C TRP A 25 10.81 -15.29 5.29
N ILE A 26 9.67 -15.62 4.69
CA ILE A 26 9.61 -15.91 3.25
C ILE A 26 10.00 -14.67 2.44
N LEU A 27 9.45 -13.49 2.79
CA LEU A 27 9.79 -12.24 2.12
C LEU A 27 11.27 -11.90 2.24
N ALA A 28 11.89 -12.12 3.41
CA ALA A 28 13.33 -11.95 3.61
C ALA A 28 14.16 -12.88 2.72
N ALA A 29 13.76 -14.15 2.58
CA ALA A 29 14.44 -15.09 1.69
C ALA A 29 14.29 -14.70 0.20
N LEU A 30 13.22 -13.99 -0.15
CA LEU A 30 12.97 -13.52 -1.52
C LEU A 30 13.65 -12.18 -1.83
N THR A 31 14.04 -11.39 -0.83
CA THR A 31 14.66 -10.06 -1.01
C THR A 31 15.81 -10.03 -2.01
N PRO A 32 16.76 -11.00 -2.06
CA PRO A 32 17.85 -10.97 -3.03
C PRO A 32 17.42 -10.89 -4.50
N TRP A 33 16.21 -11.36 -4.83
CA TRP A 33 15.69 -11.33 -6.20
C TRP A 33 15.27 -9.94 -6.67
N THR A 34 15.28 -8.92 -5.81
CA THR A 34 15.11 -7.52 -6.25
C THR A 34 16.32 -6.97 -6.97
N ALA A 35 17.48 -7.64 -6.90
CA ALA A 35 18.66 -7.27 -7.67
C ALA A 35 18.49 -7.53 -9.18
N ILE A 36 17.51 -8.34 -9.57
CA ILE A 36 17.22 -8.62 -10.98
C ILE A 36 16.18 -7.61 -11.48
N PRO A 37 16.44 -6.91 -12.60
CA PRO A 37 15.49 -5.97 -13.18
C PRO A 37 14.13 -6.63 -13.46
N PRO A 38 13.01 -5.95 -13.21
CA PRO A 38 11.69 -6.49 -13.51
C PRO A 38 11.55 -6.88 -14.98
N ALA A 39 10.95 -8.04 -15.24
CA ALA A 39 10.67 -8.46 -16.61
C ALA A 39 9.70 -7.49 -17.29
N GLN A 40 10.02 -7.09 -18.52
CA GLN A 40 9.21 -6.18 -19.31
C GLN A 40 8.16 -6.94 -20.13
N ALA A 41 7.10 -6.25 -20.53
CA ALA A 41 6.15 -6.79 -21.48
C ALA A 41 6.87 -7.09 -22.81
N THR A 42 6.62 -8.27 -23.38
CA THR A 42 7.24 -8.70 -24.64
C THR A 42 6.73 -7.94 -25.87
N LYS A 43 5.60 -7.21 -25.72
CA LYS A 43 4.99 -6.38 -26.76
C LYS A 43 4.47 -5.07 -26.16
N PRO A 44 4.44 -3.96 -26.93
CA PRO A 44 3.79 -2.72 -26.50
C PRO A 44 2.33 -2.96 -26.10
N GLY A 45 1.94 -2.50 -24.90
CA GLY A 45 0.60 -2.73 -24.34
C GLY A 45 0.33 -4.15 -23.84
N GLY A 46 1.34 -5.04 -23.88
CA GLY A 46 1.23 -6.40 -23.37
C GLY A 46 1.19 -6.46 -21.84
N LYS A 47 0.67 -7.57 -21.31
CA LYS A 47 0.65 -7.82 -19.87
C LYS A 47 2.08 -7.95 -19.33
N ILE A 48 2.42 -7.16 -18.32
CA ILE A 48 3.69 -7.26 -17.63
C ILE A 48 3.78 -8.65 -16.95
N PRO A 49 4.87 -9.40 -17.13
CA PRO A 49 5.07 -10.67 -16.46
C PRO A 49 5.03 -10.55 -14.94
N GLN A 50 4.82 -11.67 -14.25
CA GLN A 50 4.90 -11.68 -12.79
C GLN A 50 6.34 -11.37 -12.34
N PRO A 51 6.52 -10.65 -11.23
CA PRO A 51 7.86 -10.34 -10.71
C PRO A 51 8.58 -11.62 -10.27
N TYR A 52 9.91 -11.58 -10.23
CA TYR A 52 10.73 -12.74 -9.85
C TYR A 52 10.37 -13.31 -8.47
N GLY A 53 10.02 -12.47 -7.49
CA GLY A 53 9.53 -12.94 -6.19
C GLY A 53 8.34 -13.89 -6.28
N PHE A 54 7.40 -13.63 -7.20
CA PHE A 54 6.27 -14.53 -7.46
C PHE A 54 6.75 -15.86 -8.07
N LEU A 55 7.61 -15.78 -9.09
CA LEU A 55 8.09 -16.96 -9.81
C LEU A 55 8.92 -17.87 -8.91
N VAL A 56 9.83 -17.30 -8.11
CA VAL A 56 10.67 -18.04 -7.16
C VAL A 56 9.83 -18.66 -6.05
N ALA A 57 8.85 -17.92 -5.51
CA ALA A 57 7.92 -18.48 -4.53
C ALA A 57 7.14 -19.66 -5.11
N ARG A 58 6.62 -19.53 -6.33
CA ARG A 58 5.83 -20.57 -6.99
C ARG A 58 6.65 -21.78 -7.40
N GLU A 59 7.80 -21.56 -8.03
CA GLU A 59 8.55 -22.62 -8.72
C GLU A 59 9.66 -23.20 -7.85
N GLY A 60 10.32 -22.35 -7.05
CA GLY A 60 11.36 -22.75 -6.11
C GLY A 60 10.80 -23.26 -4.80
N LEU A 61 9.94 -22.48 -4.13
CA LEU A 61 9.38 -22.86 -2.84
C LEU A 61 8.11 -23.73 -2.94
N LYS A 62 7.56 -23.90 -4.14
CA LYS A 62 6.26 -24.56 -4.36
C LYS A 62 5.14 -23.99 -3.49
N ALA A 63 5.20 -22.68 -3.24
CA ALA A 63 4.26 -22.00 -2.38
C ALA A 63 2.85 -21.94 -2.98
N GLU A 64 1.85 -21.83 -2.12
CA GLU A 64 0.47 -21.61 -2.54
C GLU A 64 0.28 -20.26 -3.25
N ILE A 65 -0.80 -20.17 -4.03
CA ILE A 65 -1.07 -18.98 -4.86
C ILE A 65 -1.23 -17.70 -4.03
N LYS A 66 -1.78 -17.80 -2.81
CA LYS A 66 -1.95 -16.66 -1.89
C LYS A 66 -0.61 -16.05 -1.51
N LEU A 67 0.34 -16.88 -1.09
CA LEU A 67 1.71 -16.45 -0.76
C LEU A 67 2.42 -15.87 -2.00
N CYS A 68 2.26 -16.50 -3.16
CA CYS A 68 2.83 -15.98 -4.41
C CYS A 68 2.31 -14.55 -4.70
N ASN A 69 1.01 -14.30 -4.51
CA ASN A 69 0.41 -12.98 -4.69
C ASN A 69 0.91 -11.95 -3.66
N ILE A 70 1.14 -12.35 -2.41
CA ILE A 70 1.76 -11.49 -1.37
C ILE A 70 3.17 -11.08 -1.81
N ALA A 71 3.98 -12.04 -2.26
CA ALA A 71 5.32 -11.76 -2.79
C ALA A 71 5.26 -10.84 -4.01
N ALA A 72 4.32 -11.06 -4.94
CA ALA A 72 4.14 -10.17 -6.08
C ALA A 72 3.80 -8.74 -5.67
N GLY A 73 2.92 -8.57 -4.68
CA GLY A 73 2.57 -7.26 -4.12
C GLY A 73 3.80 -6.53 -3.59
N ALA A 74 4.57 -7.20 -2.73
CA ALA A 74 5.78 -6.63 -2.14
C ALA A 74 6.80 -6.19 -3.21
N PHE A 75 7.03 -7.01 -4.24
CA PHE A 75 7.93 -6.68 -5.34
C PHE A 75 7.45 -5.52 -6.22
N LYS A 76 6.14 -5.30 -6.33
CA LYS A 76 5.59 -4.19 -7.13
C LYS A 76 5.67 -2.87 -6.39
N GLN A 77 5.44 -2.89 -5.07
CA GLN A 77 5.23 -1.68 -4.29
C GLN A 77 6.44 -1.19 -3.50
N TYR A 78 7.47 -2.02 -3.28
CA TYR A 78 8.57 -1.64 -2.39
C TYR A 78 9.23 -0.30 -2.77
N ALA A 79 9.37 -0.01 -4.06
CA ALA A 79 9.95 1.25 -4.52
C ALA A 79 9.09 2.47 -4.16
N GLU A 80 7.76 2.36 -4.33
CA GLU A 80 6.83 3.45 -3.97
C GLU A 80 6.75 3.65 -2.45
N ILE A 81 6.84 2.56 -1.66
CA ILE A 81 6.88 2.64 -0.20
C ILE A 81 8.18 3.29 0.27
N THR A 82 9.34 2.89 -0.30
CA THR A 82 10.63 3.53 0.00
C THR A 82 10.63 5.00 -0.38
N GLU A 83 9.98 5.39 -1.48
CA GLU A 83 9.84 6.80 -1.85
C GLU A 83 8.99 7.57 -0.83
N LEU A 84 7.86 7.04 -0.35
CA LEU A 84 7.09 7.70 0.71
C LEU A 84 7.93 7.88 1.99
N LYS A 85 8.72 6.87 2.36
CA LYS A 85 9.69 6.99 3.47
C LYS A 85 10.67 8.14 3.21
N ALA A 86 11.21 8.26 2.00
CA ALA A 86 12.09 9.37 1.64
C ALA A 86 11.38 10.74 1.68
N SER A 87 10.14 10.85 1.18
CA SER A 87 9.32 12.06 1.27
C SER A 87 9.09 12.51 2.71
N ILE A 88 8.91 11.56 3.65
CA ILE A 88 8.79 11.86 5.09
C ILE A 88 10.11 12.41 5.63
N GLN A 89 11.27 11.88 5.23
CA GLN A 89 12.57 12.44 5.64
C GLN A 89 12.79 13.86 5.10
N ARG A 90 12.32 14.13 3.88
CA ARG A 90 12.37 15.46 3.26
C ARG A 90 11.31 16.43 3.77
N ASN A 91 10.31 15.91 4.51
CA ASN A 91 9.14 16.66 4.97
C ASN A 91 8.34 17.31 3.83
N ASP A 92 8.12 16.55 2.74
CA ASP A 92 7.37 17.05 1.58
C ASP A 92 5.91 17.35 1.93
N PRO A 93 5.26 18.41 1.40
CA PRO A 93 3.92 18.82 1.86
C PRO A 93 2.82 17.75 1.79
N HIS A 94 2.88 16.84 0.81
CA HIS A 94 1.88 15.81 0.59
C HIS A 94 1.85 14.74 1.71
N ILE A 95 2.92 14.57 2.49
CA ILE A 95 2.98 13.57 3.56
C ILE A 95 2.07 13.91 4.74
N HIS A 96 1.62 15.16 4.85
CA HIS A 96 0.66 15.63 5.85
C HIS A 96 -0.80 15.48 5.41
N GLN A 97 -1.04 15.07 4.16
CA GLN A 97 -2.39 14.90 3.60
C GLN A 97 -2.88 13.47 3.88
N ARG A 98 -3.78 13.32 4.86
CA ARG A 98 -4.30 12.02 5.34
C ARG A 98 -4.93 11.18 4.22
N ASP A 99 -5.65 11.82 3.31
CA ASP A 99 -6.24 11.19 2.14
C ASP A 99 -5.20 10.69 1.15
N VAL A 100 -4.20 11.51 0.80
CA VAL A 100 -3.14 11.10 -0.12
C VAL A 100 -2.41 9.88 0.41
N VAL A 101 -1.91 9.95 1.65
CA VAL A 101 -1.16 8.84 2.25
C VAL A 101 -2.06 7.63 2.49
N GLY A 102 -3.28 7.84 2.97
CA GLY A 102 -4.26 6.77 3.17
C GLY A 102 -4.60 6.04 1.88
N MET A 103 -4.78 6.76 0.78
CA MET A 103 -5.05 6.18 -0.54
C MET A 103 -3.83 5.42 -1.10
N MET A 104 -2.60 5.89 -0.86
CA MET A 104 -1.38 5.13 -1.19
C MET A 104 -1.36 3.78 -0.45
N ILE A 105 -1.64 3.77 0.85
CA ILE A 105 -1.69 2.55 1.66
C ILE A 105 -2.79 1.59 1.15
N ARG A 106 -3.97 2.11 0.84
CA ARG A 106 -5.07 1.31 0.27
C ARG A 106 -4.69 0.71 -1.09
N LYS A 107 -4.02 1.47 -1.95
CA LYS A 107 -3.51 0.98 -3.24
C LYS A 107 -2.52 -0.16 -3.04
N TRP A 108 -1.58 -0.04 -2.11
CA TRP A 108 -0.62 -1.12 -1.81
C TRP A 108 -1.31 -2.37 -1.28
N ASP A 109 -2.24 -2.21 -0.35
CA ASP A 109 -2.98 -3.33 0.23
C ASP A 109 -3.87 -4.04 -0.78
N SER A 110 -4.48 -3.31 -1.72
CA SER A 110 -5.27 -3.91 -2.82
C SER A 110 -4.45 -4.89 -3.68
N GLN A 111 -3.11 -4.78 -3.64
CA GLN A 111 -2.17 -5.62 -4.37
C GLN A 111 -1.47 -6.59 -3.42
N GLY A 112 -2.18 -7.61 -2.93
CA GLY A 112 -1.61 -8.69 -2.11
C GLY A 112 -2.05 -8.68 -0.63
N GLY A 113 -2.86 -7.71 -0.21
CA GLY A 113 -3.62 -7.72 1.05
C GLY A 113 -2.81 -7.62 2.34
N GLN A 114 -1.54 -7.20 2.26
CA GLN A 114 -0.60 -7.19 3.39
C GLN A 114 0.38 -6.00 3.29
N TRP A 115 -0.12 -4.77 3.16
CA TRP A 115 0.75 -3.60 2.94
C TRP A 115 1.85 -3.45 4.01
N LYS A 116 1.59 -3.82 5.28
CA LYS A 116 2.58 -3.80 6.36
C LYS A 116 3.76 -4.75 6.10
N LEU A 117 3.49 -5.92 5.53
CA LEU A 117 4.54 -6.84 5.10
C LEU A 117 5.25 -6.36 3.83
N GLN A 118 4.57 -5.62 2.95
CA GLN A 118 5.22 -4.96 1.82
C GLN A 118 6.18 -3.86 2.29
N ALA A 119 5.83 -3.10 3.33
CA ALA A 119 6.71 -2.13 3.97
C ALA A 119 7.91 -2.80 4.66
N LEU A 120 7.70 -3.91 5.37
CA LEU A 120 8.79 -4.71 5.90
C LEU A 120 9.73 -5.19 4.79
N PHE A 121 9.18 -5.65 3.67
CA PHE A 121 9.97 -6.07 2.52
C PHE A 121 10.80 -4.91 1.94
N ALA A 122 10.22 -3.71 1.82
CA ALA A 122 10.95 -2.52 1.38
C ALA A 122 12.14 -2.18 2.31
N LEU A 123 11.95 -2.26 3.63
CA LEU A 123 13.04 -2.13 4.60
C LEU A 123 14.14 -3.18 4.36
N LEU A 124 13.77 -4.45 4.16
CA LEU A 124 14.73 -5.53 3.89
C LEU A 124 15.52 -5.30 2.60
N VAL A 125 14.88 -4.75 1.56
CA VAL A 125 15.54 -4.40 0.30
C VAL A 125 16.57 -3.29 0.48
N GLU A 126 16.28 -2.26 1.28
CA GLU A 126 17.28 -1.22 1.61
C GLU A 126 18.40 -1.80 2.47
N ALA A 127 18.06 -2.62 3.48
CA ALA A 127 19.02 -3.25 4.39
C ALA A 127 20.03 -4.16 3.65
N LEU A 128 19.62 -4.83 2.58
CA LEU A 128 20.50 -5.68 1.76
C LEU A 128 21.64 -4.90 1.08
N LYS A 129 21.48 -3.59 0.89
CA LYS A 129 22.46 -2.73 0.21
C LYS A 129 23.54 -2.19 1.15
N LEU A 130 23.33 -2.30 2.46
CA LEU A 130 24.19 -1.74 3.48
C LEU A 130 25.38 -2.65 3.79
N LYS A 131 26.48 -2.05 4.27
CA LYS A 131 27.74 -2.75 4.56
C LYS A 131 28.36 -2.38 5.91
N SER A 132 27.75 -1.45 6.65
CA SER A 132 28.27 -0.99 7.95
C SER A 132 27.16 -0.88 8.98
N ALA A 133 27.53 -0.98 10.26
CA ALA A 133 26.59 -0.89 11.38
C ALA A 133 25.89 0.48 11.43
N GLU A 134 26.62 1.55 11.16
CA GLU A 134 26.10 2.93 11.17
C GLU A 134 25.01 3.11 10.11
N GLY A 135 25.17 2.47 8.94
CA GLY A 135 24.15 2.48 7.90
C GLY A 135 22.86 1.80 8.35
N TYR A 136 22.96 0.70 9.10
CA TYR A 136 21.78 0.01 9.64
C TYR A 136 21.06 0.84 10.70
N GLU A 137 21.80 1.48 11.60
CA GLU A 137 21.21 2.38 12.62
C GLU A 137 20.46 3.55 11.99
N LEU A 138 21.06 4.19 10.98
CA LEU A 138 20.39 5.26 10.23
C LEU A 138 19.12 4.74 9.55
N LEU A 139 19.20 3.62 8.83
CA LEU A 139 18.06 3.01 8.16
C LEU A 139 16.92 2.71 9.15
N PHE A 140 17.22 2.11 10.29
CA PHE A 140 16.21 1.81 11.30
C PHE A 140 15.59 3.07 11.89
N SER A 141 16.38 4.13 12.12
CA SER A 141 15.84 5.41 12.58
C SER A 141 14.88 6.04 11.55
N GLU A 142 15.19 5.97 10.26
CA GLU A 142 14.34 6.48 9.19
C GLU A 142 13.03 5.70 9.06
N TRP A 143 13.11 4.37 9.13
CA TRP A 143 11.94 3.51 9.09
C TRP A 143 11.08 3.61 10.35
N GLN A 144 11.68 3.83 11.51
CA GLN A 144 10.93 4.12 12.73
C GLN A 144 10.14 5.43 12.56
N ARG A 145 10.76 6.50 12.05
CA ARG A 145 10.09 7.76 11.73
C ARG A 145 8.95 7.56 10.71
N PHE A 146 9.15 6.74 9.68
CA PHE A 146 8.09 6.38 8.74
C PHE A 146 6.88 5.78 9.45
N ILE A 147 7.09 4.79 10.32
CA ILE A 147 6.00 4.13 11.05
C ILE A 147 5.30 5.09 12.01
N ASP A 148 6.05 5.92 12.73
CA ASP A 148 5.49 6.86 13.68
C ASP A 148 4.68 7.95 12.97
N HIS A 149 5.16 8.47 11.84
CA HIS A 149 4.42 9.39 10.98
C HIS A 149 3.07 8.81 10.51
N LEU A 150 3.05 7.55 10.07
CA LEU A 150 1.80 6.90 9.64
C LEU A 150 0.83 6.65 10.80
N LYS A 151 1.32 6.45 12.02
CA LYS A 151 0.48 6.36 13.23
C LYS A 151 -0.08 7.73 13.60
N GLU A 152 0.73 8.77 13.58
CA GLU A 152 0.31 10.15 13.87
C GLU A 152 -0.78 10.63 12.90
N LEU A 153 -0.65 10.27 11.62
CA LEU A 153 -1.66 10.57 10.60
C LEU A 153 -2.90 9.66 10.66
N ASP A 154 -2.89 8.64 11.52
CA ASP A 154 -3.96 7.65 11.66
C ASP A 154 -4.34 6.96 10.34
N VAL A 155 -3.35 6.45 9.62
CA VAL A 155 -3.54 5.77 8.32
C VAL A 155 -3.03 4.33 8.29
N MET A 156 -2.48 3.84 9.41
CA MET A 156 -1.94 2.47 9.52
C MET A 156 -2.98 1.38 9.22
N ASP A 157 -4.27 1.68 9.40
CA ASP A 157 -5.37 0.76 9.12
C ASP A 157 -6.33 1.32 8.05
N ALA A 158 -5.84 2.23 7.19
CA ALA A 158 -6.60 2.81 6.08
C ALA A 158 -7.31 1.79 5.16
N PRO A 159 -6.73 0.59 4.85
CA PRO A 159 -7.44 -0.45 4.07
C PRO A 159 -8.66 -1.03 4.77
N ALA A 160 -8.71 -1.02 6.11
CA ALA A 160 -9.83 -1.52 6.88
C ALA A 160 -11.00 -0.52 6.96
N ILE A 161 -10.76 0.76 6.62
CA ILE A 161 -11.80 1.79 6.58
C ILE A 161 -12.79 1.45 5.45
N ARG A 162 -14.04 1.23 5.84
CA ARG A 162 -15.15 0.98 4.91
C ARG A 162 -15.68 2.30 4.37
N GLY A 163 -15.93 2.34 3.07
CA GLY A 163 -16.52 3.52 2.43
C GLY A 163 -17.94 3.78 2.94
N ILE A 164 -18.24 5.02 3.30
CA ILE A 164 -19.61 5.46 3.64
C ILE A 164 -20.52 5.53 2.40
N VAL A 165 -19.92 5.65 1.20
CA VAL A 165 -20.61 5.60 -0.09
C VAL A 165 -20.19 4.31 -0.83
N ASP A 166 -21.19 3.52 -1.24
CA ASP A 166 -20.99 2.39 -2.15
C ASP A 166 -21.49 2.71 -3.57
N GLY A 167 -21.24 1.80 -4.51
CA GLY A 167 -21.65 2.00 -5.90
C GLY A 167 -23.16 2.13 -6.11
N LYS A 168 -23.99 1.52 -5.24
CA LYS A 168 -25.45 1.63 -5.34
C LYS A 168 -25.93 3.00 -4.90
N ILE A 169 -25.41 3.49 -3.78
CA ILE A 169 -25.68 4.84 -3.25
C ILE A 169 -25.26 5.87 -4.31
N LEU A 170 -24.04 5.74 -4.83
CA LEU A 170 -23.49 6.70 -5.80
C LEU A 170 -24.28 6.71 -7.12
N SER A 171 -24.58 5.54 -7.70
CA SER A 171 -25.40 5.47 -8.92
C SER A 171 -26.81 6.03 -8.72
N LYS A 172 -27.42 5.80 -7.56
CA LYS A 172 -28.75 6.36 -7.23
C LYS A 172 -28.69 7.88 -7.11
N ALA A 173 -27.69 8.41 -6.41
CA ALA A 173 -27.54 9.84 -6.16
C ALA A 173 -27.22 10.66 -7.43
N LEU A 174 -26.42 10.09 -8.34
CA LEU A 174 -26.11 10.72 -9.63
C LEU A 174 -27.18 10.41 -10.70
N GLY A 175 -27.96 9.35 -10.51
CA GLY A 175 -28.95 8.87 -11.47
C GLY A 175 -28.33 8.39 -12.78
N VAL A 176 -27.12 7.82 -12.70
CA VAL A 176 -26.33 7.31 -13.83
C VAL A 176 -26.05 5.82 -13.62
N LYS A 177 -26.11 5.03 -14.69
CA LYS A 177 -25.83 3.58 -14.62
C LYS A 177 -24.36 3.32 -14.25
N PRO A 178 -24.06 2.26 -13.47
CA PRO A 178 -22.69 1.85 -13.17
C PRO A 178 -21.82 1.68 -14.42
N GLY A 179 -20.56 2.10 -14.34
CA GLY A 179 -19.62 2.04 -15.46
C GLY A 179 -18.18 2.28 -15.03
N LYS A 180 -17.28 2.48 -16.00
CA LYS A 180 -15.83 2.67 -15.76
C LYS A 180 -15.52 3.88 -14.85
N TRP A 181 -16.37 4.90 -14.87
CA TRP A 181 -16.27 6.10 -14.03
C TRP A 181 -16.44 5.82 -12.52
N MET A 182 -17.11 4.70 -12.16
CA MET A 182 -17.53 4.44 -10.78
C MET A 182 -16.36 4.18 -9.82
N GLY A 183 -15.30 3.51 -10.29
CA GLY A 183 -14.10 3.28 -9.47
C GLY A 183 -13.44 4.60 -9.03
N PRO A 184 -13.00 5.44 -9.98
CA PRO A 184 -12.45 6.77 -9.68
C PRO A 184 -13.38 7.64 -8.83
N ALA A 185 -14.69 7.59 -9.08
CA ALA A 185 -15.65 8.35 -8.29
C ALA A 185 -15.76 7.85 -6.83
N LEU A 186 -15.69 6.53 -6.60
CA LEU A 186 -15.63 5.97 -5.25
C LEU A 186 -14.31 6.31 -4.54
N ASP A 187 -13.20 6.40 -5.28
CA ASP A 187 -11.92 6.85 -4.76
C ASP A 187 -12.02 8.31 -4.27
N VAL A 188 -12.69 9.21 -5.00
CA VAL A 188 -12.95 10.58 -4.55
C VAL A 188 -13.78 10.63 -3.26
N CYS A 189 -14.82 9.77 -3.14
CA CYS A 189 -15.57 9.65 -1.88
C CYS A 189 -14.66 9.18 -0.72
N MET A 190 -13.78 8.21 -0.97
CA MET A 190 -12.85 7.69 0.03
C MET A 190 -11.79 8.73 0.42
N GLU A 191 -11.26 9.51 -0.53
CA GLU A 191 -10.37 10.65 -0.26
C GLU A 191 -11.04 11.64 0.70
N TRP A 192 -12.29 12.04 0.40
CA TRP A 192 -13.03 12.93 1.29
C TRP A 192 -13.23 12.31 2.68
N GLN A 193 -13.58 11.04 2.77
CA GLN A 193 -13.76 10.34 4.05
C GLN A 193 -12.44 10.26 4.85
N LEU A 194 -11.32 10.05 4.16
CA LEU A 194 -9.99 10.05 4.79
C LEU A 194 -9.60 11.45 5.29
N ARG A 195 -10.02 12.53 4.63
CA ARG A 195 -9.85 13.90 5.16
C ARG A 195 -10.75 14.22 6.35
N ASN A 196 -11.89 13.53 6.46
CA ASN A 196 -12.94 13.82 7.45
C ASN A 196 -13.29 12.55 8.26
N PRO A 197 -12.37 12.02 9.08
CA PRO A 197 -12.51 10.72 9.74
C PRO A 197 -13.76 10.59 10.63
N ASP A 198 -14.19 11.69 11.25
CA ASP A 198 -15.34 11.71 12.16
C ASP A 198 -16.68 11.92 11.45
N SER A 199 -16.65 12.18 10.13
CA SER A 199 -17.86 12.46 9.37
C SER A 199 -18.46 11.19 8.77
N THR A 200 -19.77 11.05 8.93
CA THR A 200 -20.58 9.99 8.31
C THR A 200 -21.50 10.53 7.22
N ASP A 201 -21.28 11.77 6.77
CA ASP A 201 -22.14 12.42 5.79
C ASP A 201 -21.80 11.99 4.37
N ALA A 202 -22.58 11.05 3.84
CA ALA A 202 -22.44 10.54 2.48
C ALA A 202 -22.73 11.61 1.42
N GLU A 203 -23.61 12.59 1.68
CA GLU A 203 -23.98 13.58 0.66
C GLU A 203 -22.84 14.55 0.38
N VAL A 204 -22.08 14.97 1.40
CA VAL A 204 -20.91 15.84 1.17
C VAL A 204 -19.83 15.11 0.36
N ALA A 205 -19.60 13.83 0.64
CA ALA A 205 -18.68 13.01 -0.17
C ALA A 205 -19.13 12.91 -1.64
N ILE A 206 -20.44 12.72 -1.87
CA ILE A 206 -21.02 12.66 -3.22
C ILE A 206 -20.94 14.02 -3.91
N GLU A 207 -21.07 15.12 -3.17
CA GLU A 207 -20.94 16.47 -3.74
C GLU A 207 -19.53 16.73 -4.29
N GLU A 208 -18.48 16.20 -3.66
CA GLU A 208 -17.12 16.24 -4.22
C GLU A 208 -17.03 15.52 -5.56
N VAL A 209 -17.74 14.41 -5.73
CA VAL A 209 -17.86 13.71 -7.03
C VAL A 209 -18.60 14.58 -8.05
N ARG A 210 -19.68 15.26 -7.66
CA ARG A 210 -20.44 16.16 -8.56
C ARG A 210 -19.55 17.30 -9.06
N LYS A 211 -18.71 17.88 -8.20
CA LYS A 211 -17.74 18.92 -8.58
C LYS A 211 -16.71 18.44 -9.61
N ARG A 212 -16.32 17.15 -9.55
CA ARG A 212 -15.35 16.52 -10.47
C ARG A 212 -15.99 15.72 -11.60
N GLN A 213 -17.29 15.91 -11.87
CA GLN A 213 -18.05 15.07 -12.81
C GLN A 213 -17.43 14.99 -14.21
N LYS A 214 -16.95 16.13 -14.73
CA LYS A 214 -16.30 16.21 -16.06
C LYS A 214 -14.95 15.50 -16.10
N GLU A 215 -14.17 15.60 -15.03
CA GLU A 215 -12.85 14.96 -14.92
C GLU A 215 -12.99 13.43 -14.84
N LEU A 216 -14.05 12.96 -14.20
CA LEU A 216 -14.30 11.53 -13.96
C LEU A 216 -15.06 10.86 -15.12
N ASP A 217 -15.26 11.54 -16.25
CA ASP A 217 -16.02 11.06 -17.42
C ASP A 217 -17.41 10.49 -17.06
N ILE A 218 -18.08 11.09 -16.07
CA ILE A 218 -19.40 10.64 -15.64
C ILE A 218 -20.43 11.12 -16.68
N PRO A 219 -21.27 10.23 -17.24
CA PRO A 219 -22.32 10.60 -18.18
C PRO A 219 -23.20 11.74 -17.66
N GLN A 220 -23.45 12.74 -18.50
CA GLN A 220 -24.45 13.77 -18.22
C GLN A 220 -25.84 13.22 -18.50
N LYS A 221 -26.82 13.63 -17.68
CA LYS A 221 -28.24 13.38 -17.97
C LYS A 221 -28.72 14.27 -19.10
#